data_AF-A0A435G7I8-F1
#
_entry.id   AF-A0A435G7I8-F1
#
_cell.length_a   1.000
_cell.length_b   1.000
_cell.length_c   1.000
_cell.angle_alpha   90.00
_cell.angle_beta   90.00
_cell.angle_gamma   90.00
#
_symmetry.space_group_name_H-M   'P 1'
#
loop_
_entity.id
_entity.type
_entity.pdbx_description
1 polymer ?
#
loop_
_entity_poly.entity_id
_entity_poly.type
_entity_poly.pdbx_seq_one_letter_code
_entity_poly.pdbx_strand_id
1 'polypeptide(L)'
;MNVGERHYRTIWLSDDKRSVEIIDQRWLPHEFRIESIGTVAGIATAIRDMWVRGAPLIGVTAAYGVAIQMMDDPSDEALDTVWETLNKTRPTAINLRWALDEMRRHLKHLAPGERAEAAYKRAAEIADEDVGLN
;
A
#
# COMPACT_ATOMS: atom_id res chain seq x y z
N MET A 1 2.67 -0.85 15.51
CA MET A 1 2.53 -2.21 16.09
C MET A 1 3.55 -2.39 17.20
N ASN A 2 3.12 -2.89 18.36
CA ASN A 2 4.05 -3.21 19.46
C ASN A 2 4.56 -4.65 19.30
N VAL A 3 5.89 -4.81 19.21
CA VAL A 3 6.55 -6.12 19.25
C VAL A 3 7.54 -6.07 20.41
N GLY A 4 7.21 -6.74 21.51
CA GLY A 4 7.90 -6.54 22.79
C GLY A 4 7.74 -5.09 23.28
N GLU A 5 8.86 -4.44 23.61
CA GLU A 5 8.90 -3.05 24.09
C GLU A 5 9.03 -2.00 22.96
N ARG A 6 9.07 -2.43 21.70
CA ARG A 6 9.34 -1.54 20.56
C ARG A 6 8.12 -1.34 19.69
N HIS A 7 7.85 -0.07 19.35
CA HIS A 7 6.85 0.30 18.37
C HIS A 7 7.44 0.29 16.96
N TYR A 8 6.83 -0.47 16.05
CA TYR A 8 7.21 -0.60 14.65
C TYR A 8 6.12 -0.02 13.74
N ARG A 9 6.53 0.66 12.66
CA ARG A 9 5.69 0.81 11.46
C ARG A 9 5.55 -0.57 10.83
N THR A 10 4.35 -0.92 10.36
CA THR A 10 4.08 -2.23 9.76
C THR A 10 4.32 -2.28 8.25
N ILE A 11 4.58 -1.11 7.64
CA ILE A 11 4.94 -0.93 6.24
C ILE A 11 5.81 0.33 6.09
N TRP A 12 6.82 0.29 5.23
CA TRP A 12 7.64 1.46 4.88
C TRP A 12 8.23 1.33 3.47
N LEU A 13 8.59 2.47 2.87
CA LEU A 13 9.29 2.51 1.59
C LEU A 13 10.72 2.00 1.76
N SER A 14 11.14 1.08 0.89
CA SER A 14 12.49 0.51 0.93
C SER A 14 13.55 1.50 0.43
N ASP A 15 14.82 1.15 0.63
CA ASP A 15 15.95 1.99 0.24
C ASP A 15 16.04 2.23 -1.27
N ASP A 16 15.49 1.32 -2.09
CA ASP A 16 15.40 1.46 -3.56
C ASP A 16 14.40 2.56 -4.01
N LYS A 17 13.69 3.19 -3.06
CA LYS A 17 12.66 4.22 -3.28
C LYS A 17 11.51 3.78 -4.18
N ARG A 18 11.27 2.47 -4.26
CA ARG A 18 10.25 1.87 -5.12
C ARG A 18 9.50 0.74 -4.41
N SER A 19 10.21 -0.26 -3.92
CA SER A 19 9.61 -1.39 -3.21
C SER A 19 9.15 -0.98 -1.82
N VAL A 20 8.17 -1.69 -1.27
CA VAL A 20 7.77 -1.55 0.13
C VAL A 20 8.14 -2.77 0.94
N GLU A 21 8.60 -2.53 2.16
CA GLU A 21 8.85 -3.57 3.14
C GLU A 21 7.65 -3.65 4.08
N ILE A 22 7.17 -4.86 4.32
CA ILE A 22 6.08 -5.14 5.25
C ILE A 22 6.50 -6.16 6.29
N ILE A 23 5.92 -6.06 7.49
CA ILE A 23 5.98 -7.15 8.47
C ILE A 23 4.97 -8.21 8.04
N ASP A 24 5.42 -9.42 7.69
CA ASP A 24 4.53 -10.52 7.36
C ASP A 24 3.91 -11.10 8.64
N GLN A 25 2.68 -10.67 8.89
CA GLN A 25 1.95 -10.99 10.11
C GLN A 25 1.54 -12.46 10.19
N ARG A 26 1.68 -13.27 9.12
CA ARG A 26 1.36 -14.71 9.16
C ARG A 26 2.29 -15.48 10.10
N TRP A 27 3.49 -14.97 10.31
CA TRP A 27 4.53 -15.61 11.12
C TRP A 27 4.52 -15.17 12.59
N LEU A 28 3.82 -14.08 12.92
CA LEU A 28 3.70 -13.61 14.29
C LEU A 28 2.78 -14.52 15.14
N PRO A 29 3.07 -14.70 16.43
CA PRO A 29 4.18 -14.10 17.19
C PRO A 29 5.49 -14.91 17.14
N HIS A 30 5.53 -16.01 16.40
CA HIS A 30 6.63 -16.97 16.44
C HIS A 30 7.90 -16.47 15.74
N GLU A 31 7.73 -15.71 14.65
CA GLU A 31 8.85 -15.20 13.86
C GLU A 31 8.53 -13.83 13.28
N PHE A 32 9.52 -12.93 13.36
CA PHE A 32 9.44 -11.59 12.80
C PHE A 32 10.07 -11.59 11.41
N ARG A 33 9.25 -11.65 10.37
CA ARG A 33 9.68 -11.63 8.96
C ARG A 33 9.34 -10.32 8.28
N ILE A 34 10.29 -9.81 7.51
CA ILE A 34 10.10 -8.66 6.62
C ILE A 34 10.09 -9.18 5.19
N GLU A 35 9.08 -8.80 4.43
CA GLU A 35 8.96 -9.10 3.00
C GLU A 35 9.07 -7.81 2.19
N SER A 36 9.88 -7.81 1.13
CA SER A 36 10.02 -6.69 0.21
C SER A 36 9.17 -6.92 -1.05
N ILE A 37 8.34 -5.95 -1.38
CA ILE A 37 7.34 -6.04 -2.45
C ILE A 37 7.50 -4.87 -3.42
N GLY A 38 7.98 -5.17 -4.62
CA GLY A 38 8.20 -4.18 -5.70
C GLY A 38 7.23 -4.28 -6.88
N THR A 39 6.16 -5.08 -6.77
CA THR A 39 5.19 -5.30 -7.87
C THR A 39 3.74 -5.25 -7.39
N VAL A 40 2.84 -4.82 -8.27
CA VAL A 40 1.38 -4.83 -8.02
C VAL A 40 0.88 -6.24 -7.71
N ALA A 41 1.39 -7.26 -8.39
CA ALA A 41 1.02 -8.66 -8.15
C ALA A 41 1.43 -9.13 -6.74
N GLY A 42 2.60 -8.70 -6.27
CA GLY A 42 3.05 -8.94 -4.89
C GLY A 42 2.17 -8.23 -3.86
N ILE A 43 1.80 -6.97 -4.11
CA ILE A 43 0.86 -6.21 -3.26
C ILE A 43 -0.50 -6.91 -3.19
N ALA A 44 -1.04 -7.32 -4.33
CA ALA A 44 -2.31 -8.02 -4.39
C ALA A 44 -2.27 -9.34 -3.60
N THR A 45 -1.15 -10.05 -3.67
CA THR A 45 -0.92 -11.28 -2.90
C THR A 45 -0.83 -11.00 -1.41
N ALA A 46 -0.06 -9.99 -0.99
CA ALA A 46 0.06 -9.62 0.42
C ALA A 46 -1.28 -9.25 1.06
N ILE A 47 -2.17 -8.56 0.31
CA ILE A 47 -3.51 -8.20 0.78
C ILE A 47 -4.44 -9.42 0.82
N ARG A 48 -4.53 -10.17 -0.29
CA ARG A 48 -5.44 -11.31 -0.45
C ARG A 48 -5.11 -12.45 0.51
N ASP A 49 -3.83 -12.79 0.61
CA ASP A 49 -3.35 -13.92 1.40
C ASP A 49 -3.02 -13.50 2.84
N MET A 50 -3.41 -12.28 3.23
CA MET A 50 -3.38 -11.77 4.60
C MET A 50 -1.98 -11.73 5.23
N TRP A 51 -0.95 -11.38 4.45
CA TRP A 51 0.38 -11.08 4.97
C TRP A 51 0.31 -9.81 5.83
N VAL A 52 -0.51 -8.86 5.38
CA VAL A 52 -0.93 -7.68 6.14
C VAL A 52 -2.37 -7.84 6.64
N ARG A 53 -2.62 -7.48 7.91
CA ARG A 53 -3.95 -7.49 8.53
C ARG A 53 -4.12 -6.23 9.38
N GLY A 54 -5.39 -5.89 9.64
CA GLY A 54 -5.80 -4.59 10.17
C GLY A 54 -6.34 -3.72 9.05
N ALA A 55 -7.54 -3.17 9.24
CA ALA A 55 -8.24 -2.42 8.19
C ALA A 55 -7.39 -1.28 7.61
N PRO A 56 -6.69 -0.48 8.44
CA PRO A 56 -5.91 0.62 7.89
C PRO A 56 -4.65 0.19 7.13
N LEU A 57 -3.89 -0.78 7.64
CA LEU A 57 -2.69 -1.28 6.98
C LEU A 57 -2.99 -1.82 5.59
N ILE A 58 -4.13 -2.50 5.40
CA ILE A 58 -4.57 -2.97 4.08
C ILE A 58 -4.72 -1.80 3.10
N GLY A 59 -5.30 -0.68 3.54
CA GLY A 59 -5.42 0.53 2.74
C GLY A 59 -4.06 1.12 2.35
N VAL A 60 -3.15 1.25 3.32
CA VAL A 60 -1.78 1.75 3.09
C VAL A 60 -1.03 0.86 2.10
N THR A 61 -1.09 -0.46 2.26
CA THR A 61 -0.46 -1.43 1.34
C THR A 61 -1.00 -1.28 -0.09
N ALA A 62 -2.31 -1.05 -0.24
CA ALA A 62 -2.90 -0.82 -1.55
C ALA A 62 -2.47 0.52 -2.17
N ALA A 63 -2.35 1.58 -1.38
CA ALA A 63 -1.87 2.88 -1.84
C ALA A 63 -0.44 2.78 -2.42
N TYR A 64 0.45 2.03 -1.74
CA TYR A 64 1.77 1.76 -2.30
C TYR A 64 1.74 0.91 -3.57
N GLY A 65 0.78 0.00 -3.72
CA GLY A 65 0.56 -0.72 -4.98
C GLY A 65 0.22 0.21 -6.15
N VAL A 66 -0.61 1.24 -5.90
CA VAL A 66 -0.89 2.28 -6.90
C VAL A 66 0.39 3.07 -7.22
N ALA A 67 1.19 3.42 -6.21
CA ALA A 67 2.45 4.14 -6.42
C ALA A 67 3.47 3.36 -7.26
N ILE A 68 3.60 2.05 -7.02
CA ILE A 68 4.41 1.15 -7.85
C ILE A 68 3.90 1.16 -9.30
N GLN A 69 2.58 1.05 -9.52
CA GLN A 69 2.01 1.10 -10.87
C GLN A 69 2.30 2.43 -11.57
N MET A 70 2.16 3.57 -10.89
CA MET A 70 2.40 4.89 -11.50
C MET A 70 3.87 5.12 -11.85
N MET A 71 4.80 4.41 -11.22
CA MET A 71 6.20 4.41 -11.63
C MET A 71 6.42 3.65 -12.95
N ASP A 72 5.64 2.60 -13.21
CA ASP A 72 5.75 1.77 -14.43
C ASP A 72 4.95 2.32 -15.60
N ASP A 73 3.70 2.72 -15.35
CA ASP A 73 2.79 3.31 -16.32
C ASP A 73 1.89 4.33 -15.60
N PRO A 74 2.15 5.63 -15.77
CA PRO A 74 1.36 6.68 -15.13
C PRO A 74 0.07 7.04 -15.90
N SER A 75 -0.34 6.25 -16.90
CA SER A 75 -1.57 6.51 -17.66
C SER A 75 -2.83 6.38 -16.81
N ASP A 76 -3.92 6.98 -17.27
CA ASP A 76 -5.25 6.82 -16.67
C ASP A 76 -5.75 5.38 -16.73
N GLU A 77 -5.43 4.66 -17.81
CA GLU A 77 -5.82 3.27 -18.00
C GLU A 77 -5.12 2.36 -16.99
N ALA A 78 -3.82 2.57 -16.77
CA ALA A 78 -3.06 1.85 -15.74
C ALA A 78 -3.58 2.16 -14.33
N LEU A 79 -3.90 3.42 -14.04
CA LEU A 79 -4.47 3.84 -12.76
C LEU A 79 -5.83 3.16 -12.48
N ASP A 80 -6.70 3.12 -13.49
CA ASP A 80 -8.01 2.48 -13.37
C ASP A 80 -7.87 0.95 -13.25
N THR A 81 -6.93 0.35 -13.98
CA THR A 81 -6.65 -1.10 -13.93
C THR A 81 -6.08 -1.54 -12.57
N VAL A 82 -5.13 -0.80 -11.99
CA VAL A 82 -4.59 -1.14 -10.67
C VAL A 82 -5.63 -0.97 -9.57
N TRP A 83 -6.47 0.06 -9.67
CA TRP A 83 -7.60 0.24 -8.75
C TRP A 83 -8.50 -1.01 -8.75
N GLU A 84 -8.91 -1.48 -9.93
CA GLU A 84 -9.78 -2.66 -10.03
C GLU A 84 -9.10 -3.93 -9.52
N THR A 85 -7.83 -4.11 -9.89
CA THR A 85 -7.03 -5.28 -9.52
C THR A 85 -6.92 -5.39 -8.00
N LEU A 86 -6.55 -4.30 -7.34
CA LEU A 86 -6.39 -4.29 -5.89
C LEU A 86 -7.73 -4.36 -5.16
N ASN A 87 -8.77 -3.68 -5.63
CA ASN A 87 -10.09 -3.75 -5.00
C ASN A 87 -10.68 -5.19 -5.01
N LYS A 88 -10.41 -5.98 -6.06
CA LYS A 88 -10.84 -7.38 -6.16
C LYS A 88 -10.17 -8.31 -5.14
N THR A 89 -9.05 -7.92 -4.53
CA THR A 89 -8.37 -8.76 -3.53
C THR A 89 -9.24 -8.98 -2.30
N ARG A 90 -9.92 -7.93 -1.82
CA ARG A 90 -10.81 -7.94 -0.65
C ARG A 90 -11.94 -6.89 -0.80
N PRO A 91 -12.94 -7.10 -1.68
CA PRO A 91 -13.89 -6.06 -2.10
C PRO A 91 -14.81 -5.51 -1.00
N THR A 92 -14.89 -6.20 0.15
CA THR A 92 -15.65 -5.77 1.33
C THR A 92 -14.82 -4.95 2.32
N ALA A 93 -13.50 -4.83 2.14
CA ALA A 93 -12.63 -4.05 3.00
C ALA A 93 -12.81 -2.55 2.71
N ILE A 94 -13.48 -1.84 3.60
CA ILE A 94 -13.82 -0.42 3.40
C ILE A 94 -12.57 0.45 3.28
N ASN A 95 -11.58 0.26 4.16
CA ASN A 95 -10.32 1.01 4.13
C ASN A 95 -9.48 0.73 2.87
N LEU A 96 -9.57 -0.48 2.30
CA LEU A 96 -8.96 -0.78 1.00
C LEU A 96 -9.57 0.10 -0.09
N ARG A 97 -10.89 0.07 -0.21
CA ARG A 97 -11.60 0.82 -1.24
C ARG A 97 -11.40 2.33 -1.06
N TRP A 98 -11.50 2.82 0.18
CA TRP A 98 -11.25 4.23 0.49
C TRP A 98 -9.85 4.68 0.06
N ALA A 99 -8.79 3.92 0.38
CA ALA A 99 -7.43 4.30 -0.01
C ALA A 99 -7.25 4.30 -1.54
N LEU A 100 -7.82 3.30 -2.22
CA LEU A 100 -7.79 3.22 -3.68
C LEU A 100 -8.55 4.39 -4.34
N ASP A 101 -9.74 4.72 -3.84
CA ASP A 101 -10.54 5.86 -4.31
C ASP A 101 -9.80 7.17 -4.10
N GLU A 102 -9.16 7.34 -2.94
CA GLU A 102 -8.39 8.52 -2.59
C GLU A 102 -7.17 8.70 -3.50
N MET A 103 -6.41 7.64 -3.73
CA MET A 103 -5.28 7.64 -4.65
C MET A 103 -5.73 7.99 -6.07
N ARG A 104 -6.79 7.34 -6.57
CA ARG A 104 -7.33 7.60 -7.91
C ARG A 104 -7.80 9.06 -8.05
N ARG A 105 -8.52 9.58 -7.06
CA ARG A 105 -8.99 10.98 -7.03
C ARG A 105 -7.82 11.96 -7.02
N HIS A 106 -6.80 11.71 -6.20
CA HIS A 106 -5.62 12.57 -6.10
C HIS A 106 -4.83 12.63 -7.41
N LEU A 107 -4.60 11.47 -8.04
CA LEU A 107 -3.71 11.34 -9.19
C LEU A 107 -4.35 11.74 -10.53
N LYS A 108 -5.67 11.60 -10.68
CA LYS A 108 -6.37 11.95 -11.95
C LYS A 108 -6.22 13.42 -12.36
N HIS A 109 -5.91 14.31 -11.43
CA HIS A 109 -5.73 15.74 -11.71
C HIS A 109 -4.29 16.13 -12.06
N LEU A 110 -3.35 15.20 -11.96
CA LEU A 110 -1.92 15.44 -12.19
C LEU A 110 -1.50 14.98 -13.59
N ALA A 111 -0.46 15.62 -14.14
CA ALA A 111 0.15 15.16 -15.37
C ALA A 111 0.81 13.79 -15.12
N PRO A 112 0.82 12.88 -16.12
CA PRO A 112 1.40 11.54 -15.93
C PRO A 112 2.83 11.55 -15.36
N GLY A 113 3.68 12.49 -15.79
CA GLY A 113 5.05 12.61 -15.29
C GLY A 113 5.19 12.95 -13.80
N GLU A 114 4.13 13.46 -13.15
CA GLU A 114 4.14 13.86 -11.73
C GLU A 114 3.54 12.77 -10.82
N ARG A 115 2.82 11.80 -11.40
CA ARG A 115 1.99 10.85 -10.65
C ARG A 115 2.79 9.90 -9.80
N ALA A 116 3.95 9.44 -10.25
CA ALA A 116 4.77 8.50 -9.47
C ALA A 116 5.18 9.12 -8.13
N GLU A 117 5.82 10.29 -8.17
CA GLU A 117 6.26 11.00 -6.95
C GLU A 117 5.07 11.35 -6.05
N ALA A 118 4.01 11.91 -6.63
CA ALA A 118 2.79 12.25 -5.89
C ALA A 118 2.13 11.03 -5.24
N ALA A 119 2.16 9.87 -5.91
CA ALA A 119 1.57 8.64 -5.40
C ALA A 119 2.35 8.09 -4.20
N TYR A 120 3.69 8.06 -4.24
CA TYR A 120 4.49 7.63 -3.09
C TYR A 120 4.31 8.59 -1.91
N LYS A 121 4.30 9.90 -2.17
CA LYS A 121 4.05 10.89 -1.14
C LYS A 121 2.69 10.67 -0.49
N ARG A 122 1.63 10.53 -1.28
CA ARG A 122 0.27 10.32 -0.76
C ARG A 122 0.14 8.99 -0.01
N ALA A 123 0.77 7.92 -0.47
CA ALA A 123 0.79 6.65 0.24
C ALA A 123 1.48 6.76 1.61
N ALA A 124 2.57 7.53 1.71
CA ALA A 124 3.23 7.82 2.98
C ALA A 124 2.35 8.67 3.92
N GLU A 125 1.65 9.68 3.39
CA GLU A 125 0.68 10.48 4.17
C GLU A 125 -0.45 9.61 4.74
N ILE A 126 -1.03 8.71 3.92
CA ILE A 126 -2.06 7.77 4.39
C ILE A 126 -1.49 6.85 5.49
N ALA A 127 -0.23 6.44 5.38
CA ALA A 127 0.44 5.66 6.43
C ALA A 127 0.63 6.45 7.73
N ASP A 128 0.91 7.74 7.65
CA ASP A 128 1.10 8.62 8.81
C ASP A 128 -0.25 9.01 9.46
N GLU A 129 -1.28 9.26 8.66
CA GLU A 129 -2.66 9.55 9.12
C GLU A 129 -3.23 8.37 9.95
N ASP A 130 -2.91 7.14 9.59
CA ASP A 130 -3.30 5.93 10.33
C ASP A 130 -2.64 5.82 11.73
N VAL A 131 -1.41 6.30 11.87
CA VAL A 131 -0.70 6.29 13.16
C VAL A 131 -1.30 7.31 14.14
N GLY A 132 -1.99 8.35 13.65
CA GLY A 132 -2.59 9.42 14.46
C GLY A 132 -4.00 9.13 15.00
N LEU A 133 -4.65 8.06 14.55
CA LEU A 133 -6.05 7.73 14.89
C LEU A 133 -6.20 6.59 15.92
N ASN A 134 -5.10 6.08 16.48
CA ASN A 134 -5.09 5.00 17.48
C ASN A 134 -4.51 5.44 18.82
#